data_AF-A0A0D3I271-F1
#
_entry.id   AF-A0A0D3I271-F1
#
_cell.length_a   1.000
_cell.length_b   1.000
_cell.length_c   1.000
_cell.angle_alpha   90.00
_cell.angle_beta   90.00
_cell.angle_gamma   90.00
#
_symmetry.space_group_name_H-M   'P 1'
#
loop_
_entity.id
_entity.type
_entity.pdbx_description
1 polymer ?
#
loop_
_entity_poly.entity_id
_entity_poly.type
_entity_poly.pdbx_seq_one_letter_code
_entity_poly.pdbx_strand_id
1 'polypeptide(L)'
;MGELAEHLGKRGVQNMLYGLAIGQLQRSAARYSGMLSGGAMRLELGFDAKRGAIRKQVVLTRADGSETSRSVSQLSGGEWRRLALALSLAFADFSRGRLGLSCSYVVFDEVMQHMDAEGQAAMAHLLRSLPYDTAVVIAHGLASDSLYGAFDAIDVVEKVGDSSSVRETSELLVVGPVGVER
;
A
#
# COMPACT_ATOMS: atom_id res chain seq x y z
N MET A 1 -38.66 2.08 25.77
CA MET A 1 -38.34 1.71 24.36
C MET A 1 -37.58 2.80 23.59
N GLY A 2 -37.86 4.10 23.79
CA GLY A 2 -37.14 5.19 23.08
C GLY A 2 -35.64 5.31 23.40
N GLU A 3 -35.28 5.20 24.67
CA GLU A 3 -33.90 5.34 25.16
C GLU A 3 -32.97 4.20 24.69
N LEU A 4 -33.47 2.96 24.69
CA LEU A 4 -32.73 1.79 24.20
C LEU A 4 -32.52 1.85 22.68
N ALA A 5 -33.52 2.32 21.93
CA ALA A 5 -33.43 2.49 20.49
C ALA A 5 -32.46 3.62 20.10
N GLU A 6 -32.34 4.66 20.93
CA GLU A 6 -31.35 5.72 20.75
C GLU A 6 -29.93 5.23 21.06
N HIS A 7 -29.74 4.50 22.17
CA HIS A 7 -28.45 3.95 22.56
C HIS A 7 -27.96 2.80 21.67
N LEU A 8 -28.84 1.97 21.12
CA LEU A 8 -28.46 0.91 20.16
C LEU A 8 -28.52 1.37 18.69
N GLY A 9 -29.02 2.59 18.46
CA GLY A 9 -29.21 3.15 17.12
C GLY A 9 -27.96 3.83 16.54
N LYS A 10 -28.17 4.55 15.44
CA LYS A 10 -27.11 5.19 14.63
C LYS A 10 -26.23 6.19 15.40
N ARG A 11 -26.70 6.74 16.52
CA ARG A 11 -25.98 7.72 17.35
C ARG A 11 -25.29 7.09 18.56
N GLY A 12 -25.66 5.87 18.93
CA GLY A 12 -25.11 5.16 20.10
C GLY A 12 -24.10 4.08 19.71
N VAL A 13 -24.39 2.81 20.01
CA VAL A 13 -23.47 1.67 19.83
C VAL A 13 -22.99 1.52 18.39
N GLN A 14 -23.84 1.75 17.39
CA GLN A 14 -23.41 1.67 15.98
C GLN A 14 -22.31 2.70 15.67
N ASN A 15 -22.48 3.94 16.11
CA ASN A 15 -21.48 5.00 15.97
C ASN A 15 -20.16 4.62 16.66
N MET A 16 -20.25 4.04 17.86
CA MET A 16 -19.09 3.55 18.60
C MET A 16 -18.37 2.42 17.84
N LEU A 17 -19.11 1.45 17.30
CA LEU A 17 -18.55 0.35 16.51
C LEU A 17 -17.86 0.86 15.23
N TYR A 18 -18.47 1.81 14.52
CA TYR A 18 -17.84 2.46 13.36
C TYR A 18 -16.58 3.21 13.76
N GLY A 19 -16.62 3.99 14.85
CA GLY A 19 -15.45 4.70 15.36
C GLY A 19 -14.29 3.76 15.70
N LEU A 20 -14.57 2.64 16.36
CA LEU A 20 -13.56 1.62 16.68
C LEU A 20 -12.98 0.96 15.42
N ALA A 21 -13.84 0.57 14.47
CA ALA A 21 -13.41 -0.04 13.21
C ALA A 21 -12.56 0.92 12.36
N ILE A 22 -13.01 2.18 12.23
CA ILE A 22 -12.28 3.22 11.49
C ILE A 22 -10.96 3.55 12.18
N GLY A 23 -10.93 3.60 13.51
CA GLY A 23 -9.68 3.78 14.26
C GLY A 23 -8.67 2.64 14.04
N GLN A 24 -9.14 1.40 13.95
CA GLN A 24 -8.29 0.24 13.60
C GLN A 24 -7.74 0.38 12.17
N LEU A 25 -8.61 0.70 11.22
CA LEU A 25 -8.22 0.88 9.82
C LEU A 25 -7.24 2.05 9.64
N GLN A 26 -7.47 3.18 10.32
CA GLN A 26 -6.57 4.34 10.29
C GLN A 26 -5.16 3.98 10.77
N ARG A 27 -5.04 3.25 11.89
CA ARG A 27 -3.71 2.88 12.42
C ARG A 27 -2.93 2.01 11.44
N SER A 28 -3.58 1.02 10.84
CA SER A 28 -2.91 0.17 9.85
C SER A 28 -2.59 0.95 8.57
N ALA A 29 -3.52 1.77 8.06
CA ALA A 29 -3.29 2.58 6.87
C ALA A 29 -2.18 3.63 7.06
N ALA A 30 -2.11 4.28 8.23
CA ALA A 30 -1.06 5.23 8.57
C ALA A 30 0.32 4.58 8.65
N ARG A 31 0.39 3.32 9.13
CA ARG A 31 1.63 2.54 9.12
C ARG A 31 2.13 2.34 7.70
N TYR A 32 1.28 1.83 6.81
CA TYR A 32 1.66 1.59 5.42
C TYR A 32 1.92 2.87 4.62
N SER A 33 1.11 3.91 4.81
CA SER A 33 1.33 5.19 4.12
C SER A 33 2.63 5.85 4.56
N GLY A 34 2.99 5.73 5.85
CA GLY A 34 4.28 6.18 6.37
C GLY A 34 5.45 5.43 5.73
N MET A 35 5.39 4.09 5.65
CA MET A 35 6.42 3.29 5.00
C MET A 35 6.58 3.64 3.51
N LEU A 36 5.48 3.84 2.78
CA LEU A 36 5.50 4.15 1.35
C LEU A 36 5.93 5.59 1.02
N SER A 37 5.96 6.48 2.01
CA SER A 37 6.25 7.91 1.82
C SER A 37 7.45 8.41 2.63
N GLY A 38 8.19 7.53 3.31
CA GLY A 38 9.24 7.94 4.24
C GLY A 38 8.71 8.82 5.39
N GLY A 39 7.43 8.68 5.75
CA GLY A 39 6.76 9.50 6.76
C GLY A 39 6.16 10.82 6.24
N ALA A 40 6.34 11.15 4.95
CA ALA A 40 5.81 12.40 4.39
C ALA A 40 4.28 12.42 4.25
N MET A 41 3.61 11.26 4.25
CA MET A 41 2.16 11.16 4.07
C MET A 41 1.49 10.26 5.12
N ARG A 42 0.40 10.77 5.70
CA ARG A 42 -0.43 10.05 6.66
C ARG A 42 -1.91 10.15 6.30
N LEU A 43 -2.57 8.99 6.15
CA LEU A 43 -4.02 8.92 5.98
C LEU A 43 -4.73 9.13 7.33
N GLU A 44 -5.65 10.08 7.37
CA GLU A 44 -6.60 10.24 8.47
C GLU A 44 -8.00 9.86 8.03
N LEU A 45 -8.63 8.97 8.81
CA LEU A 45 -9.98 8.48 8.60
C LEU A 45 -10.84 8.87 9.81
N GLY A 46 -11.99 9.45 9.54
CA GLY A 46 -12.97 9.79 10.58
C GLY A 46 -14.36 9.33 10.19
N PHE A 47 -15.21 9.08 11.18
CA PHE A 47 -16.63 8.88 10.95
C PHE A 47 -17.42 10.16 11.21
N ASP A 48 -18.19 10.59 10.22
CA ASP A 48 -19.16 11.66 10.36
C ASP A 48 -20.52 11.06 10.72
N ALA A 49 -20.84 10.99 12.01
CA ALA A 49 -22.11 10.44 12.49
C ALA A 49 -23.34 11.23 11.98
N LYS A 50 -23.18 12.54 11.70
CA LYS A 50 -24.27 13.37 11.19
C LYS A 50 -24.58 13.03 9.74
N ARG A 51 -23.55 12.79 8.93
CA ARG A 51 -23.67 12.46 7.50
C ARG A 51 -23.71 10.95 7.22
N GLY A 52 -23.44 10.11 8.22
CA GLY A 52 -23.29 8.66 8.05
C GLY A 52 -22.17 8.30 7.08
N ALA A 53 -21.10 9.10 7.03
CA ALA A 53 -20.07 9.01 5.99
C ALA A 53 -18.66 8.97 6.58
N ILE A 54 -17.73 8.31 5.88
CA ILE A 54 -16.31 8.30 6.24
C ILE A 54 -15.65 9.55 5.65
N ARG A 55 -15.03 10.37 6.51
CA ARG A 55 -14.15 11.46 6.10
C ARG A 55 -12.74 10.91 5.87
N LYS A 56 -12.11 11.36 4.79
CA LYS A 56 -10.76 11.00 4.40
C LYS A 56 -9.95 12.27 4.22
N GLN A 57 -8.84 12.38 4.92
CA GLN A 57 -7.92 13.51 4.83
C GLN A 57 -6.49 12.97 4.77
N VAL A 58 -5.62 13.70 4.09
CA VAL A 58 -4.20 13.36 4.01
C VAL A 58 -3.42 14.46 4.69
N VAL A 59 -2.63 14.08 5.68
CA VAL A 59 -1.66 14.96 6.31
C VAL A 59 -0.33 14.75 5.60
N LEU A 60 0.23 15.86 5.12
CA LEU A 60 1.52 15.93 4.46
C LEU A 60 2.52 16.61 5.38
N THR A 61 3.61 15.91 5.69
CA THR A 61 4.71 16.40 6.52
C THR A 61 5.86 16.83 5.61
N ARG A 62 6.25 18.10 5.70
CA ARG A 62 7.38 18.64 4.93
C ARG A 62 8.72 18.40 5.63
N ALA A 63 9.82 18.63 4.91
CA ALA A 63 11.18 18.50 5.44
C ALA A 63 11.47 19.43 6.64
N ASP A 64 10.76 20.56 6.75
CA ASP A 64 10.84 21.48 7.89
C ASP A 64 9.98 21.05 9.09
N GLY A 65 9.31 19.89 9.00
CA GLY A 65 8.40 19.38 10.02
C GLY A 65 7.01 20.02 9.99
N SER A 66 6.74 20.99 9.10
CA SER A 66 5.41 21.58 8.98
C SER A 66 4.43 20.58 8.38
N GLU A 67 3.22 20.53 8.95
CA GLU A 67 2.15 19.70 8.45
C GLU A 67 1.12 20.53 7.68
N THR A 68 0.63 19.98 6.57
CA THR A 68 -0.53 20.52 5.86
C THR A 68 -1.53 19.41 5.56
N SER A 69 -2.81 19.75 5.61
CA SER A 69 -3.87 18.79 5.32
C SER A 69 -4.51 19.07 3.97
N ARG A 70 -4.76 18.01 3.19
CA ARG A 70 -5.40 18.08 1.87
C ARG A 70 -6.44 16.98 1.70
N SER A 71 -7.36 17.18 0.75
CA SER A 71 -8.27 16.10 0.34
C SER A 71 -7.54 15.09 -0.54
N VAL A 72 -8.04 13.86 -0.56
CA VAL A 72 -7.50 12.78 -1.42
C VAL A 72 -7.54 13.16 -2.91
N SER A 73 -8.48 14.02 -3.32
CA SER A 73 -8.61 14.49 -4.70
C SER A 73 -7.52 15.48 -5.13
N GLN A 74 -6.71 15.98 -4.19
CA GLN A 74 -5.62 16.94 -4.46
C GLN A 74 -4.24 16.27 -4.53
N LEU A 75 -4.19 14.94 -4.47
CA LEU A 75 -2.95 14.17 -4.59
C LEU A 75 -2.52 14.01 -6.05
N SER A 76 -1.21 13.95 -6.27
CA SER A 76 -0.66 13.44 -7.53
C SER A 76 -0.99 11.96 -7.73
N GLY A 77 -0.83 11.46 -8.96
CA GLY A 77 -1.10 10.06 -9.28
C GLY A 77 -0.30 9.06 -8.44
N GLY A 78 1.00 9.31 -8.24
CA GLY A 78 1.87 8.46 -7.43
C GLY A 78 1.55 8.52 -5.94
N GLU A 79 1.25 9.71 -5.39
CA GLU A 79 0.80 9.85 -3.99
C GLU A 79 -0.52 9.12 -3.76
N TRP A 80 -1.49 9.29 -4.65
CA TRP A 80 -2.76 8.60 -4.58
C TRP A 80 -2.57 7.09 -4.60
N ARG A 81 -1.69 6.56 -5.46
CA ARG A 81 -1.45 5.12 -5.57
C ARG A 81 -0.79 4.54 -4.32
N ARG A 82 0.20 5.24 -3.75
CA ARG A 82 0.80 4.89 -2.45
C ARG A 82 -0.26 4.82 -1.34
N LEU A 83 -1.12 5.83 -1.27
CA LEU A 83 -2.19 5.90 -0.27
C LEU A 83 -3.27 4.83 -0.48
N ALA A 84 -3.65 4.57 -1.73
CA ALA A 84 -4.61 3.56 -2.10
C ALA A 84 -4.11 2.16 -1.70
N LEU A 85 -2.85 1.85 -2.01
CA LEU A 85 -2.26 0.58 -1.56
C LEU A 85 -2.23 0.48 -0.03
N ALA A 86 -1.79 1.54 0.67
CA ALA A 86 -1.76 1.55 2.13
C ALA A 86 -3.13 1.22 2.73
N LEU A 87 -4.19 1.77 2.15
CA LEU A 87 -5.57 1.49 2.57
C LEU A 87 -5.99 0.05 2.23
N SER A 88 -5.64 -0.48 1.05
CA SER A 88 -5.93 -1.87 0.67
C SER A 88 -5.25 -2.88 1.60
N LEU A 89 -3.97 -2.66 1.94
CA LEU A 89 -3.26 -3.48 2.91
C LEU A 89 -3.86 -3.36 4.32
N ALA A 90 -4.32 -2.17 4.70
CA ALA A 90 -5.03 -1.99 5.96
C ALA A 90 -6.36 -2.76 6.03
N PHE A 91 -7.07 -2.86 4.91
CA PHE A 91 -8.25 -3.72 4.81
C PHE A 91 -7.89 -5.21 4.88
N ALA A 92 -6.77 -5.62 4.29
CA ALA A 92 -6.28 -6.99 4.42
C ALA A 92 -5.99 -7.31 5.89
N ASP A 93 -5.24 -6.47 6.60
CA ASP A 93 -4.98 -6.59 8.05
C ASP A 93 -6.28 -6.66 8.86
N PHE A 94 -7.21 -5.75 8.59
CA PHE A 94 -8.50 -5.70 9.29
C PHE A 94 -9.28 -7.00 9.09
N SER A 95 -9.32 -7.51 7.86
CA SER A 95 -9.98 -8.77 7.51
C SER A 95 -9.31 -9.96 8.19
N ARG A 96 -7.96 -10.01 8.22
CA ARG A 96 -7.21 -11.04 8.94
C ARG A 96 -7.54 -11.05 10.44
N GLY A 97 -7.49 -9.88 11.07
CA GLY A 97 -7.70 -9.75 12.52
C GLY A 97 -9.16 -9.97 12.96
N ARG A 98 -10.16 -9.62 12.14
CA ARG A 98 -11.58 -9.71 12.50
C ARG A 98 -12.26 -11.00 12.05
N LEU A 99 -11.90 -11.50 10.87
CA LEU A 99 -12.58 -12.61 10.22
C LEU A 99 -11.76 -13.90 10.29
N GLY A 100 -10.53 -13.86 10.80
CA GLY A 100 -9.64 -15.01 10.83
C GLY A 100 -9.21 -15.48 9.43
N LEU A 101 -9.40 -14.64 8.41
CA LEU A 101 -8.95 -14.95 7.06
C LEU A 101 -7.42 -14.89 7.03
N SER A 102 -6.77 -15.90 6.45
CA SER A 102 -5.32 -15.86 6.19
C SER A 102 -5.09 -16.25 4.75
N CYS A 103 -4.28 -15.46 4.05
CA CYS A 103 -3.79 -15.79 2.72
C CYS A 103 -2.27 -15.79 2.79
N SER A 104 -1.63 -16.84 2.25
CA SER A 104 -0.19 -16.91 2.06
C SER A 104 0.26 -16.26 0.75
N TYR A 105 -0.67 -16.05 -0.18
CA TYR A 105 -0.40 -15.59 -1.54
C TYR A 105 -1.06 -14.24 -1.82
N VAL A 106 -0.35 -13.30 -2.44
CA VAL A 106 -0.90 -12.00 -2.84
C VAL A 106 -0.41 -11.62 -4.23
N VAL A 107 -1.30 -11.00 -5.03
CA VAL A 107 -0.98 -10.47 -6.36
C VAL A 107 -1.20 -8.98 -6.37
N PHE A 108 -0.22 -8.25 -6.86
CA PHE A 108 -0.27 -6.80 -7.06
C PHE A 108 -0.20 -6.50 -8.55
N ASP A 109 -1.29 -5.97 -9.10
CA ASP A 109 -1.39 -5.62 -10.51
C ASP A 109 -1.06 -4.14 -10.74
N GLU A 110 -0.01 -3.86 -11.50
CA GLU A 110 0.48 -2.52 -11.86
C GLU A 110 0.63 -1.55 -10.67
N VAL A 111 0.93 -2.09 -9.49
CA VAL A 111 0.92 -1.31 -8.25
C VAL A 111 2.00 -0.23 -8.21
N MET A 112 3.07 -0.40 -8.99
CA MET A 112 4.21 0.52 -9.09
C MET A 112 4.08 1.56 -10.21
N GLN A 113 3.09 1.43 -11.10
CA GLN A 113 2.93 2.36 -12.22
C GLN A 113 2.63 3.78 -11.70
N HIS A 114 3.15 4.81 -12.35
CA HIS A 114 3.06 6.23 -11.93
C HIS A 114 3.73 6.59 -10.60
N MET A 115 4.49 5.67 -9.98
CA MET A 115 5.38 6.00 -8.87
C MET A 115 6.74 6.47 -9.39
N ASP A 116 7.37 7.38 -8.64
CA ASP A 116 8.78 7.75 -8.80
C ASP A 116 9.69 6.61 -8.32
N ALA A 117 10.99 6.71 -8.61
CA ALA A 117 11.97 5.70 -8.20
C ALA A 117 12.00 5.49 -6.67
N GLU A 118 11.84 6.56 -5.89
CA GLU A 118 11.76 6.50 -4.44
C GLU A 118 10.51 5.72 -3.98
N GLY A 119 9.35 5.98 -4.56
CA GLY A 119 8.10 5.29 -4.28
C GLY A 119 8.16 3.81 -4.66
N GLN A 120 8.77 3.47 -5.78
CA GLN A 120 8.99 2.07 -6.18
C GLN A 120 9.95 1.36 -5.22
N ALA A 121 11.02 2.02 -4.75
CA ALA A 121 11.93 1.45 -3.76
C ALA A 121 11.26 1.23 -2.40
N ALA A 122 10.49 2.21 -1.92
CA ALA A 122 9.71 2.10 -0.69
C ALA A 122 8.66 0.98 -0.79
N MET A 123 8.03 0.82 -1.96
CA MET A 123 7.13 -0.29 -2.26
C MET A 123 7.84 -1.64 -2.18
N ALA A 124 8.96 -1.81 -2.87
CA ALA A 124 9.71 -3.06 -2.88
C ALA A 124 10.13 -3.47 -1.45
N HIS A 125 10.59 -2.51 -0.66
CA HIS A 125 10.90 -2.73 0.76
C HIS A 125 9.65 -3.12 1.56
N LEU A 126 8.52 -2.44 1.33
CA LEU A 126 7.26 -2.78 2.00
C LEU A 126 6.84 -4.22 1.67
N LEU A 127 6.84 -4.61 0.40
CA LEU A 127 6.41 -5.93 -0.05
C LEU A 127 7.18 -7.06 0.64
N ARG A 128 8.50 -6.90 0.81
CA ARG A 128 9.34 -7.86 1.56
C ARG A 128 8.99 -7.97 3.05
N SER A 129 8.37 -6.95 3.63
CA SER A 129 7.96 -6.96 5.04
C SER A 129 6.56 -7.52 5.28
N LEU A 130 5.81 -7.81 4.21
CA LEU A 130 4.44 -8.30 4.35
C LEU A 130 4.42 -9.76 4.79
N PRO A 131 3.42 -10.18 5.60
CA PRO A 131 3.33 -11.54 6.13
C PRO A 131 2.69 -12.51 5.12
N TYR A 132 3.20 -12.49 3.89
CA TYR A 132 2.81 -13.39 2.81
C TYR A 132 3.99 -14.29 2.46
N ASP A 133 3.73 -15.57 2.23
CA ASP A 133 4.74 -16.53 1.79
C ASP A 133 5.15 -16.25 0.33
N THR A 134 4.23 -15.69 -0.46
CA THR A 134 4.48 -15.36 -1.86
C THR A 134 3.73 -14.09 -2.24
N ALA A 135 4.47 -13.13 -2.80
CA ALA A 135 3.93 -11.91 -3.38
C ALA A 135 4.33 -11.85 -4.86
N VAL A 136 3.33 -11.83 -5.74
CA VAL A 136 3.54 -11.64 -7.18
C VAL A 136 3.23 -10.19 -7.52
N VAL A 137 4.17 -9.53 -8.21
CA VAL A 137 4.02 -8.15 -8.66
C VAL A 137 4.05 -8.13 -10.17
N ILE A 138 2.99 -7.63 -10.77
CA ILE A 138 2.90 -7.32 -12.19
C ILE A 138 3.26 -5.83 -12.33
N ALA A 139 4.28 -5.54 -13.14
CA ALA A 139 4.73 -4.18 -13.36
C ALA A 139 5.22 -3.98 -14.79
N HIS A 140 4.84 -2.86 -15.38
CA HIS A 140 5.42 -2.39 -16.64
C HIS A 140 6.58 -1.42 -16.40
N GLY A 141 7.81 -1.96 -16.46
CA GLY A 141 9.04 -1.20 -16.39
C GLY A 141 9.35 -0.69 -14.98
N LEU A 142 10.43 -1.20 -14.38
CA LEU A 142 10.95 -0.68 -13.12
C LEU A 142 11.85 0.53 -13.39
N ALA A 143 11.86 1.50 -12.47
CA ALA A 143 12.57 2.75 -12.63
C ALA A 143 14.11 2.62 -12.60
N SER A 144 14.63 1.45 -12.18
CA SER A 144 16.08 1.20 -12.12
C SER A 144 16.40 -0.30 -12.14
N ASP A 145 17.60 -0.64 -12.62
CA ASP A 145 18.15 -2.00 -12.54
C ASP A 145 18.26 -2.51 -11.10
N SER A 146 18.51 -1.60 -10.15
CA SER A 146 18.56 -1.94 -8.72
C SER A 146 17.22 -2.45 -8.16
N LEU A 147 16.10 -2.02 -8.73
CA LEU A 147 14.77 -2.51 -8.32
C LEU A 147 14.53 -3.94 -8.77
N TYR A 148 15.09 -4.38 -9.89
CA TYR A 148 15.02 -5.78 -10.30
C TYR A 148 15.69 -6.67 -9.24
N GLY A 149 16.82 -6.24 -8.68
CA GLY A 149 17.50 -6.94 -7.59
C GLY A 149 16.70 -7.02 -6.28
N ALA A 150 15.58 -6.31 -6.15
CA ALA A 150 14.70 -6.41 -4.99
C ALA A 150 13.75 -7.62 -5.04
N PHE A 151 13.65 -8.33 -6.16
CA PHE A 151 12.77 -9.48 -6.35
C PHE A 151 13.56 -10.80 -6.36
N ASP A 152 12.96 -11.86 -5.81
CA ASP A 152 13.62 -13.17 -5.71
C ASP A 152 13.61 -13.93 -7.07
N ALA A 153 12.64 -13.62 -7.93
CA ALA A 153 12.51 -14.14 -9.29
C ALA A 153 11.82 -13.10 -10.19
N ILE A 154 12.12 -13.12 -11.50
CA ILE A 154 11.58 -12.17 -12.46
C ILE A 154 11.26 -12.87 -13.78
N ASP A 155 9.98 -12.84 -14.12
CA ASP A 155 9.46 -13.30 -15.41
C ASP A 155 9.36 -12.12 -16.37
N VAL A 156 10.08 -12.19 -17.49
CA VAL A 156 10.03 -11.14 -18.52
C VAL A 156 9.04 -11.55 -19.59
N VAL A 157 8.00 -10.74 -19.78
CA VAL A 157 6.98 -10.94 -20.82
C VAL A 157 7.33 -10.10 -22.04
N GLU A 158 7.60 -10.75 -23.16
CA GLU A 158 7.91 -10.11 -24.44
C GLU A 158 6.75 -10.32 -25.44
N LYS A 159 6.43 -9.29 -26.22
CA LYS A 159 5.47 -9.39 -27.32
C LYS A 159 6.22 -9.69 -28.62
N VAL A 160 5.93 -10.83 -29.23
CA VAL A 160 6.52 -11.28 -30.51
C VAL A 160 5.40 -11.37 -31.55
N GLY A 161 5.34 -10.37 -32.44
CA GLY A 161 4.24 -10.23 -33.40
C GLY A 161 2.89 -10.04 -32.67
N ASP A 162 1.94 -10.94 -32.93
CA ASP A 162 0.63 -10.99 -32.27
C ASP A 162 0.57 -11.96 -31.08
N SER A 163 1.72 -12.51 -30.66
CA SER A 163 1.83 -13.44 -29.52
C SER A 163 2.63 -12.83 -28.37
N SER A 164 2.40 -13.35 -27.16
CA SER A 164 3.21 -13.02 -25.98
C SER A 164 3.94 -14.27 -25.51
N SER A 165 5.22 -14.15 -25.16
CA SER A 165 6.05 -15.22 -24.62
C SER A 165 6.70 -14.80 -23.30
N VAL A 166 6.82 -15.73 -22.36
CA VAL A 166 7.56 -15.53 -21.11
C VAL A 166 8.96 -16.07 -21.27
N ARG A 167 9.97 -15.25 -20.95
CA ARG A 167 11.34 -15.70 -20.76
C ARG A 167 11.60 -15.79 -19.26
N GLU A 168 11.86 -17.00 -18.76
CA GLU A 168 12.38 -17.19 -17.41
C GLU A 168 13.79 -16.60 -17.34
N THR A 169 14.01 -15.67 -16.42
CA THR A 169 15.35 -15.16 -16.14
C THR A 169 16.02 -16.09 -15.15
N SER A 170 16.50 -17.25 -15.61
CA SER A 170 17.44 -18.05 -14.84
C SER A 170 18.77 -17.27 -14.76
N GLU A 171 19.10 -16.79 -13.56
CA GLU A 171 20.36 -16.14 -13.15
C GLU A 171 20.56 -14.66 -13.56
N LEU A 172 20.10 -13.73 -12.71
CA LEU A 172 20.84 -12.49 -12.46
C LEU A 172 22.05 -12.85 -11.58
N LEU A 173 23.07 -13.44 -12.20
CA LEU A 173 24.42 -13.51 -11.63
C LEU A 173 24.89 -12.08 -11.40
N VAL A 174 25.04 -11.70 -10.13
CA VAL A 174 25.79 -10.51 -9.73
C VAL A 174 27.21 -10.70 -10.25
N VAL A 175 27.51 -10.15 -11.42
CA VAL A 175 28.89 -10.00 -11.88
C VAL A 175 29.52 -8.89 -11.03
N GLY A 176 30.05 -9.29 -9.87
CA GLY A 176 30.95 -8.46 -9.10
C GLY A 176 32.21 -8.14 -9.92
N PRO A 177 32.92 -7.03 -9.63
CA PRO A 177 34.06 -6.61 -10.42
C PRO A 177 35.13 -7.70 -10.40
N VAL A 178 35.58 -8.07 -11.60
CA VAL A 178 36.68 -9.00 -11.84
C VAL A 178 37.88 -8.53 -11.03
N GLY A 179 38.30 -9.37 -10.08
CA GLY A 179 39.53 -9.16 -9.33
C GLY A 179 40.71 -9.03 -10.29
N VAL A 180 41.46 -7.94 -10.12
CA VAL A 180 42.76 -7.74 -10.76
C VAL A 180 43.74 -8.68 -10.06
N GLU A 181 44.06 -9.81 -10.68
CA GLU A 181 45.29 -10.54 -10.39
C GLU A 181 46.44 -9.88 -11.17
N ARG A 182 47.27 -9.13 -10.45
CA ARG A 182 48.74 -9.27 -10.33
C ARG A 182 49.38 -8.00 -9.77
#